data_AF-A0A329WBC8-F1
#
_entry.id   AF-A0A329WBC8-F1
#
_cell.length_a   1.000
_cell.length_b   1.000
_cell.length_c   1.000
_cell.angle_alpha   90.00
_cell.angle_beta   90.00
_cell.angle_gamma   90.00
#
_symmetry.space_group_name_H-M   'P 1'
#
loop_
_entity.id
_entity.type
_entity.pdbx_description
1 polymer ?
#
loop_
_entity_poly.entity_id
_entity_poly.type
_entity_poly.pdbx_seq_one_letter_code
_entity_poly.pdbx_strand_id
1 'polypeptide(L)' 'MKQSEFRRWLEAQGVEVSNGTNHLKLRYRGKRSIMPRHPSQEIKEPLRKAIIKQLGL' A
#
# COMPACT_ATOMS: atom_id res chain seq x y z
N MET A 1 3.55 2.70 12.35
CA MET A 1 2.96 3.74 11.46
C MET A 1 1.56 3.30 11.06
N LYS A 2 0.61 4.24 10.95
CA LYS A 2 -0.77 3.88 10.57
C LYS A 2 -0.85 3.49 9.11
N GLN A 3 -1.74 2.56 8.76
CA GLN A 3 -1.97 2.19 7.34
C GLN A 3 -2.43 3.38 6.49
N SER A 4 -3.16 4.33 7.09
CA SER A 4 -3.56 5.58 6.43
C SER A 4 -2.36 6.47 6.06
N GLU A 5 -1.35 6.56 6.93
CA GLU A 5 -0.11 7.29 6.63
C GLU A 5 0.70 6.59 5.55
N PHE A 6 0.80 5.26 5.62
CA PHE A 6 1.51 4.49 4.60
C PHE A 6 0.84 4.61 3.23
N ARG A 7 -0.49 4.62 3.18
CA ARG A 7 -1.24 4.90 1.96
C ARG A 7 -0.89 6.27 1.36
N ARG A 8 -0.92 7.33 2.17
CA ARG A 8 -0.56 8.69 1.72
C ARG A 8 0.87 8.76 1.19
N TRP A 9 1.79 8.05 1.84
CA TRP A 9 3.18 7.95 1.39
C TRP A 9 3.30 7.24 0.03
N LEU A 10 2.56 6.14 -0.18
CA LEU A 10 2.50 5.45 -1.48
C LEU A 10 1.92 6.36 -2.57
N GLU A 11 0.82 7.07 -2.28
CA GLU A 11 0.21 8.04 -3.22
C GLU A 11 1.20 9.15 -3.58
N ALA A 12 2.00 9.64 -2.62
CA ALA A 12 3.04 10.65 -2.85
C ALA A 12 4.21 10.14 -3.71
N GLN A 13 4.50 8.84 -3.72
CA GLN A 13 5.47 8.22 -4.64
C GLN A 13 4.90 8.01 -6.05
N GLY A 14 3.62 8.34 -6.29
CA GLY A 14 2.93 8.11 -7.55
C GLY A 14 2.34 6.70 -7.69
N VAL A 15 2.15 5.98 -6.58
CA VAL A 15 1.44 4.69 -6.58
C VAL A 15 -0.06 4.95 -6.72
N GLU A 16 -0.68 4.32 -7.71
CA GLU A 16 -2.12 4.36 -7.89
C GLU A 16 -2.79 3.41 -6.89
N VAL A 17 -3.61 3.97 -6.00
CA VAL A 17 -4.38 3.22 -5.00
C VAL A 17 -5.84 3.19 -5.44
N SER A 18 -6.35 1.98 -5.70
CA SER A 18 -7.75 1.77 -6.08
C SER A 18 -8.48 0.90 -5.05
N ASN A 19 -9.77 1.16 -4.88
CA ASN A 19 -10.61 0.36 -4.00
C ASN A 19 -10.97 -0.97 -4.65
N GLY A 20 -10.61 -2.09 -4.02
CA GLY A 20 -11.23 -3.39 -4.29
C GLY A 20 -12.38 -3.67 -3.33
N THR A 21 -12.98 -4.85 -3.41
CA THR A 21 -14.06 -5.27 -2.49
C THR A 21 -13.56 -5.31 -1.04
N ASN A 22 -12.48 -6.07 -0.78
CA ASN A 22 -11.93 -6.25 0.58
C ASN A 22 -10.58 -5.57 0.81
N HIS A 23 -9.76 -5.42 -0.23
CA HIS A 23 -8.40 -4.89 -0.15
C HIS A 23 -8.23 -3.68 -1.07
N LEU A 24 -7.26 -2.84 -0.74
CA LEU A 24 -6.77 -1.80 -1.64
C LEU A 24 -5.83 -2.43 -2.66
N LYS A 25 -6.01 -2.07 -3.92
CA LYS A 25 -5.15 -2.49 -5.03
C LYS A 25 -4.14 -1.37 -5.29
N LEU A 26 -2.86 -1.72 -5.21
CA LEU A 26 -1.74 -0.80 -5.43
C LEU A 26 -1.15 -1.10 -6.81
N ARG A 27 -0.96 -0.07 -7.64
CA ARG A 27 -0.31 -0.18 -8.95
C ARG A 27 0.78 0.85 -9.09
N TYR A 28 1.95 0.43 -9.55
CA TYR A 28 3.08 1.32 -9.78
C TYR A 28 3.97 0.78 -10.88
N ARG A 29 4.15 1.55 -11.97
CA ARG A 29 5.05 1.19 -13.10
C ARG A 29 4.88 -0.25 -13.61
N GLY A 30 3.64 -0.70 -13.79
CA GLY A 30 3.29 -2.06 -14.24
C GLY A 30 3.36 -3.14 -13.15
N LYS A 31 3.87 -2.83 -11.95
CA LYS A 31 3.84 -3.71 -10.78
C LYS A 31 2.55 -3.54 -10.00
N ARG A 32 2.15 -4.61 -9.30
CA ARG A 32 0.90 -4.68 -8.56
C ARG A 32 1.15 -5.25 -7.16
N SER A 33 0.47 -4.69 -6.18
CA SER A 33 0.44 -5.21 -4.80
C SER A 33 -0.95 -4.99 -4.20
N ILE A 34 -1.19 -5.56 -3.03
CA ILE A 34 -2.43 -5.42 -2.28
C ILE A 34 -2.14 -4.98 -0.85
N MET A 35 -3.01 -4.14 -0.30
CA MET A 35 -2.94 -3.72 1.09
C MET A 35 -4.31 -3.95 1.77
N PRO A 36 -4.35 -4.47 3.01
CA PRO A 36 -5.58 -4.52 3.80
C PRO A 36 -6.15 -3.12 4.04
N ARG A 37 -7.47 -3.06 4.25
CA ARG A 37 -8.20 -1.80 4.46
C ARG A 37 -8.48 -1.59 5.96
N HIS A 38 -7.44 -1.35 6.74
CA HIS A 38 -7.57 -1.02 8.17
C HIS A 38 -6.85 0.31 8.48
N PRO A 39 -7.40 1.45 8.04
CA PRO A 39 -6.71 2.75 8.07
C PRO A 39 -6.31 3.21 9.48
N SER A 40 -7.04 2.77 10.51
CA SER A 40 -6.79 3.09 11.92
C SER A 40 -5.76 2.18 12.57
N GLN A 41 -5.47 1.01 11.99
CA GLN A 41 -4.49 0.08 12.53
C GLN A 41 -3.08 0.41 12.06
N GLU A 42 -2.11 -0.01 12.87
CA GLU A 42 -0.71 0.05 12.46
C GLU A 42 -0.41 -0.99 11.37
N ILE A 43 0.41 -0.60 10.41
CA ILE A 43 0.95 -1.56 9.44
C ILE A 43 2.11 -2.31 10.09
N LYS A 44 2.07 -3.65 10.00
CA LYS A 44 3.20 -4.48 10.42
C LYS A 44 4.39 -4.19 9.51
N GLU A 45 5.55 -3.94 10.10
CA GLU A 45 6.80 -3.67 9.38
C GLU A 45 7.15 -4.70 8.28
N PRO A 46 6.98 -6.03 8.47
CA PRO A 46 7.22 -6.99 7.39
C PRO A 46 6.28 -6.79 6.19
N LEU A 47 5.00 -6.45 6.43
CA LEU A 47 4.04 -6.19 5.37
C LEU A 47 4.41 -4.92 4.59
N ARG A 48 4.82 -3.86 5.30
CA ARG A 48 5.29 -2.62 4.69
C ARG A 48 6.47 -2.88 3.75
N LYS A 49 7.50 -3.58 4.24
CA LYS A 49 8.69 -3.93 3.44
C LYS A 49 8.34 -4.81 2.24
N ALA A 50 7.42 -5.75 2.41
CA ALA A 50 6.97 -6.60 1.31
C ALA A 50 6.26 -5.79 0.20
N ILE A 51 5.39 -4.85 0.57
CA ILE A 51 4.68 -3.99 -0.40
C ILE A 51 5.68 -3.12 -1.18
N ILE A 52 6.63 -2.49 -0.48
CA ILE A 52 7.68 -1.65 -1.10
C ILE A 52 8.49 -2.49 -2.11
N LYS A 53 8.96 -3.67 -1.68
CA LYS A 53 9.70 -4.59 -2.56
C LYS A 53 8.89 -5.04 -3.77
N GLN A 54 7.61 -5.37 -3.59
CA GLN A 54 6.72 -5.79 -4.68
C GLN A 54 6.46 -4.67 -5.69
N LEU A 55 6.32 -3.43 -5.23
CA LEU A 55 6.17 -2.26 -6.08
C LEU A 55 7.51 -1.78 -6.66
N GLY A 56 8.64 -2.26 -6.13
CA GLY A 56 9.98 -1.86 -6.55
C GLY A 56 10.29 -0.39 -6.24
N LEU A 57 9.82 0.05 -5.08
CA LEU A 57 10.17 1.32 -4.45
C LEU A 57 11.33 1.14 -3.48
#